data_AF-A0A4R8FRF0-F1
#
_entry.id   AF-A0A4R8FRF0-F1
#
_cell.length_a   1.000
_cell.length_b   1.000
_cell.length_c   1.000
_cell.angle_alpha   90.00
_cell.angle_beta   90.00
_cell.angle_gamma   90.00
#
_symmetry.space_group_name_H-M   'P 1'
#
loop_
_entity.id
_entity.type
_entity.pdbx_description
1 polymer ?
#
loop_
_entity_poly.entity_id
_entity_poly.type
_entity_poly.pdbx_seq_one_letter_code
_entity_poly.pdbx_strand_id
1 'polypeptide(L)'
;MVDPTTLDRWLYRLIFLGLAVLTVFVMILPLETRPGRLPAPDWMLCLTLAWLQRRPDYLPPWLIAGVFLMLDMLLMRPPGLMTALVLVGSEFMRARQQVSVETAFGPEWLLTGGTIFAIYLADGLVLALFSVPEADFGRLIFLALVTALVYPLVALASRYALGVCRVTPGDLDPRGLNR
;
A
#
# COMPACT_ATOMS: atom_id res chain seq x y z
N MET A 1 7.33 -28.68 -14.17
CA MET A 1 8.44 -28.06 -13.43
C MET A 1 8.04 -26.61 -13.23
N VAL A 2 7.61 -26.23 -12.02
CA VAL A 2 7.21 -24.85 -11.72
C VAL A 2 8.48 -24.07 -11.47
N ASP A 3 8.73 -22.99 -12.20
CA ASP A 3 9.90 -22.15 -11.98
C ASP A 3 9.88 -21.62 -10.54
N PRO A 4 10.96 -21.75 -9.76
CA PRO A 4 10.99 -21.30 -8.37
C PRO A 4 10.63 -19.81 -8.25
N THR A 5 10.96 -19.01 -9.26
CA THR A 5 10.62 -17.58 -9.35
C THR A 5 9.12 -17.32 -9.46
N THR A 6 8.35 -18.22 -10.07
CA THR A 6 6.89 -18.11 -10.16
C THR A 6 6.21 -18.52 -8.85
N LEU A 7 6.74 -19.54 -8.17
CA LEU A 7 6.26 -19.98 -6.87
C LEU A 7 6.42 -18.87 -5.81
N ASP A 8 7.57 -18.19 -5.80
CA ASP A 8 7.85 -17.08 -4.89
C ASP A 8 6.83 -15.93 -5.09
N ARG A 9 6.53 -15.56 -6.34
CA ARG A 9 5.54 -14.51 -6.64
C ARG A 9 4.15 -14.87 -6.10
N TRP A 10 3.71 -16.11 -6.26
CA TRP A 10 2.42 -16.56 -5.74
C TRP A 10 2.38 -16.59 -4.22
N LEU A 11 3.48 -16.97 -3.56
CA LEU A 11 3.59 -16.90 -2.11
C LEU A 11 3.42 -15.46 -1.60
N TYR A 12 4.12 -14.49 -2.19
CA TYR A 12 3.96 -13.08 -1.80
C TYR A 12 2.54 -12.55 -2.06
N ARG A 13 1.89 -12.97 -3.15
CA ARG A 13 0.48 -12.63 -3.41
C ARG A 13 -0.45 -13.19 -2.33
N LEU A 14 -0.22 -14.43 -1.90
CA LEU A 14 -0.97 -15.04 -0.79
C LEU A 14 -0.71 -14.33 0.54
N ILE A 15 0.54 -13.94 0.81
CA ILE A 15 0.87 -13.14 2.01
C ILE A 15 0.15 -11.80 1.97
N PHE A 16 0.16 -11.10 0.82
CA PHE A 16 -0.55 -9.83 0.66
C PHE A 16 -2.06 -9.99 0.91
N LEU A 17 -2.67 -11.03 0.34
CA LEU A 17 -4.07 -11.35 0.60
C LEU A 17 -4.33 -11.68 2.07
N GLY A 18 -3.44 -12.45 2.71
CA GLY A 18 -3.52 -12.76 4.14
C GLY A 18 -3.43 -11.51 5.02
N LEU A 19 -2.55 -10.57 4.67
CA LEU A 19 -2.45 -9.27 5.34
C LEU A 19 -3.71 -8.41 5.11
N ALA A 20 -4.35 -8.53 3.94
CA ALA A 20 -5.64 -7.88 3.69
C ALA A 20 -6.73 -8.41 4.61
N VAL A 21 -6.87 -9.74 4.68
CA VAL A 21 -7.82 -10.41 5.56
C VAL A 21 -7.53 -10.05 7.03
N LEU A 22 -6.26 -10.05 7.45
CA LEU A 22 -5.88 -9.66 8.80
C LEU A 22 -6.23 -8.19 9.09
N THR A 23 -6.00 -7.28 8.13
CA THR A 23 -6.34 -5.87 8.28
C THR A 23 -7.85 -5.69 8.48
N VAL A 24 -8.66 -6.33 7.64
CA VAL A 24 -10.12 -6.35 7.79
C VAL A 24 -10.53 -6.92 9.14
N PHE A 25 -9.96 -8.06 9.52
CA PHE A 25 -10.25 -8.71 10.79
C PHE A 25 -9.99 -7.79 11.98
N VAL A 26 -8.84 -7.11 12.01
CA VAL A 26 -8.49 -6.14 13.05
C VAL A 26 -9.43 -4.92 13.06
N MET A 27 -9.86 -4.45 11.89
CA MET A 27 -10.79 -3.31 11.76
C MET A 27 -12.22 -3.65 12.19
N ILE A 28 -12.67 -4.89 11.95
CA ILE A 28 -14.01 -5.36 12.35
C ILE A 28 -14.05 -5.72 13.83
N LEU A 29 -12.91 -6.09 14.42
CA LEU A 29 -12.86 -6.46 15.83
C LEU A 29 -13.39 -5.28 16.67
N PRO A 30 -14.46 -5.50 17.48
CA PRO A 30 -15.04 -4.46 18.31
C PRO A 30 -14.10 -4.18 19.49
N LEU A 31 -12.96 -3.57 19.19
CA LEU A 31 -12.12 -2.93 20.18
C LEU A 31 -12.94 -1.74 20.66
N GLU A 32 -13.48 -1.78 21.88
CA GLU A 32 -14.26 -0.69 22.47
C GLU A 32 -13.54 0.66 22.24
N THR A 33 -13.99 1.42 21.24
CA THR A 33 -13.39 2.67 20.83
C THR A 33 -14.21 3.80 21.42
N ARG A 34 -13.70 4.37 22.51
CA ARG A 34 -14.26 5.58 23.13
C ARG A 34 -14.40 6.71 22.08
N PRO A 35 -15.44 7.56 22.21
CA PRO A 35 -15.59 8.72 21.32
C PRO A 35 -14.40 9.67 21.48
N GLY A 36 -13.74 10.02 20.37
CA GLY A 36 -12.57 10.92 20.33
C GLY A 36 -11.23 10.29 19.92
N ARG A 37 -11.21 9.03 19.44
CA ARG A 37 -9.96 8.40 18.98
C ARG A 37 -9.51 8.98 17.62
N LEU A 38 -8.21 9.26 17.52
CA LEU A 38 -7.53 9.66 16.29
C LEU A 38 -7.80 8.65 15.16
N PRO A 39 -7.97 9.09 13.90
CA PRO A 39 -8.20 8.19 12.79
C PRO A 39 -7.02 7.21 12.67
N ALA A 40 -7.34 5.91 12.56
CA ALA A 40 -6.34 4.87 12.40
C ALA A 40 -5.64 5.01 11.04
N PRO A 41 -4.31 4.85 10.96
CA PRO A 41 -3.58 4.89 9.69
C PRO A 41 -4.06 3.81 8.73
N ASP A 42 -3.90 4.06 7.43
CA ASP A 42 -4.22 3.10 6.39
C ASP A 42 -3.03 2.15 6.16
N TRP A 43 -3.04 1.06 6.95
CA TRP A 43 -2.01 0.03 6.91
C TRP A 43 -1.91 -0.64 5.53
N MET A 44 -3.06 -0.85 4.87
CA MET A 44 -3.08 -1.52 3.57
C MET A 44 -2.44 -0.64 2.50
N LEU A 45 -2.75 0.67 2.48
CA LEU A 45 -2.12 1.61 1.57
C LEU A 45 -0.60 1.66 1.77
N CYS A 46 -0.14 1.77 3.02
CA CYS A 46 1.29 1.76 3.33
C CYS A 46 1.98 0.47 2.85
N LEU A 47 1.38 -0.69 3.13
CA LEU A 47 1.92 -1.99 2.72
C LEU A 47 2.01 -2.10 1.19
N THR A 48 0.95 -1.68 0.50
CA THR A 48 0.87 -1.71 -0.96
C THR A 48 1.99 -0.88 -1.58
N LEU A 49 2.16 0.39 -1.14
CA LEU A 49 3.20 1.27 -1.66
C LEU A 49 4.61 0.78 -1.31
N ALA A 50 4.81 0.26 -0.10
CA ALA A 50 6.11 -0.27 0.34
C ALA A 50 6.56 -1.49 -0.47
N TRP A 51 5.64 -2.40 -0.76
CA TRP A 51 5.92 -3.59 -1.56
C TRP A 51 6.16 -3.23 -3.02
N LEU A 52 5.36 -2.31 -3.55
CA LEU A 52 5.49 -1.83 -4.91
C LEU A 52 6.87 -1.23 -5.17
N GLN A 53 7.38 -0.39 -4.25
CA GLN A 53 8.72 0.20 -4.33
C GLN A 53 9.88 -0.80 -4.22
N ARG A 54 9.62 -2.04 -3.79
CA ARG A 54 10.66 -3.08 -3.67
C ARG A 54 10.61 -4.10 -4.79
N ARG A 55 9.40 -4.56 -5.11
CA ARG A 55 9.12 -5.63 -6.07
C ARG A 55 7.74 -5.40 -6.69
N PRO A 56 7.64 -4.59 -7.77
CA PRO A 56 6.35 -4.28 -8.38
C PRO A 56 5.69 -5.52 -8.99
N ASP A 57 6.50 -6.53 -9.36
CA ASP A 57 6.06 -7.81 -9.93
C ASP A 57 5.14 -8.63 -9.01
N TYR A 58 5.24 -8.43 -7.68
CA TYR A 58 4.46 -9.19 -6.71
C TYR A 58 3.01 -8.73 -6.65
N LEU A 59 2.78 -7.45 -6.87
CA LEU A 59 1.46 -6.82 -6.79
C LEU A 59 1.00 -6.46 -8.19
N PRO A 60 0.34 -7.35 -8.96
CA PRO A 60 -0.25 -6.94 -10.23
C PRO A 60 -1.45 -6.01 -9.99
N PRO A 61 -1.80 -5.12 -10.95
CA PRO A 61 -2.88 -4.15 -10.77
C PRO A 61 -4.23 -4.78 -10.41
N TRP A 62 -4.56 -5.94 -10.98
CA TRP A 62 -5.80 -6.65 -10.67
C TRP A 62 -5.88 -7.14 -9.21
N LEU A 63 -4.75 -7.44 -8.58
CA LEU A 63 -4.71 -7.87 -7.18
C LEU A 63 -4.95 -6.68 -6.25
N ILE A 64 -4.32 -5.54 -6.55
CA ILE A 64 -4.56 -4.29 -5.83
C ILE A 64 -6.04 -3.90 -5.98
N ALA A 65 -6.57 -3.92 -7.20
CA ALA A 65 -7.96 -3.60 -7.49
C ALA A 65 -8.92 -4.49 -6.69
N GLY A 66 -8.72 -5.82 -6.71
CA GLY A 66 -9.58 -6.75 -6.00
C GLY A 66 -9.56 -6.54 -4.48
N VAL A 67 -8.38 -6.31 -3.91
CA VAL A 67 -8.24 -6.10 -2.45
C VAL A 67 -8.85 -4.77 -2.01
N PHE A 68 -8.56 -3.67 -2.70
CA PHE A 68 -9.11 -2.37 -2.31
C PHE A 68 -10.60 -2.26 -2.59
N LEU A 69 -11.11 -2.89 -3.66
CA LEU A 69 -12.55 -2.93 -3.90
C LEU A 69 -13.28 -3.70 -2.80
N MET A 70 -12.70 -4.83 -2.37
CA MET A 70 -13.21 -5.59 -1.22
C MET A 70 -13.19 -4.74 0.06
N LEU A 71 -12.12 -3.98 0.30
CA LEU A 71 -12.02 -3.07 1.45
C LEU A 71 -13.07 -1.96 1.39
N ASP A 72 -13.29 -1.35 0.22
CA ASP A 72 -14.27 -0.29 0.05
C ASP A 72 -15.68 -0.82 0.40
N MET A 73 -16.03 -2.02 -0.07
CA MET A 73 -17.32 -2.66 0.24
C MET A 73 -17.46 -3.05 1.71
N LEU A 74 -16.43 -3.67 2.30
CA LEU A 74 -16.47 -4.17 3.69
C LEU A 74 -16.46 -3.04 4.73
N LEU A 75 -15.74 -1.95 4.44
CA LEU A 75 -15.64 -0.79 5.31
C LEU A 75 -16.73 0.25 5.05
N MET A 76 -17.72 -0.08 4.20
CA MET A 76 -18.82 0.81 3.83
C MET A 76 -18.36 2.18 3.33
N ARG A 77 -17.21 2.22 2.66
CA ARG A 77 -16.69 3.42 1.98
C ARG A 77 -17.31 3.52 0.59
N PRO A 78 -17.31 4.70 -0.05
CA PRO A 78 -17.78 4.85 -1.42
C PRO A 78 -17.07 3.85 -2.35
N PRO A 79 -17.79 2.85 -2.90
CA PRO A 79 -17.16 1.70 -3.55
C PRO A 79 -16.40 2.14 -4.79
N GLY A 80 -15.11 1.79 -4.85
CA GLY A 80 -14.28 1.97 -6.04
C GLY A 80 -13.56 3.31 -6.14
N LEU A 81 -13.89 4.31 -5.32
CA LEU A 81 -13.20 5.61 -5.34
C LEU A 81 -11.74 5.45 -4.86
N MET A 82 -11.57 4.95 -3.64
CA MET A 82 -10.25 4.72 -3.07
C MET A 82 -9.48 3.68 -3.90
N THR A 83 -10.16 2.62 -4.33
CA THR A 83 -9.57 1.64 -5.26
C THR A 83 -8.97 2.28 -6.51
N ALA A 84 -9.72 3.17 -7.19
CA ALA A 84 -9.23 3.84 -8.39
C ALA A 84 -8.03 4.76 -8.09
N LEU A 85 -8.10 5.53 -7.00
CA LEU A 85 -7.02 6.43 -6.60
C LEU A 85 -5.75 5.68 -6.22
N VAL A 86 -5.88 4.56 -5.51
CA VAL A 86 -4.74 3.70 -5.16
C VAL A 86 -4.14 3.05 -6.41
N LEU A 87 -4.95 2.62 -7.38
CA LEU A 87 -4.43 2.11 -8.64
C LEU A 87 -3.64 3.18 -9.39
N VAL A 88 -4.17 4.39 -9.54
CA VAL A 88 -3.47 5.51 -10.18
C VAL A 88 -2.16 5.83 -9.43
N GLY A 89 -2.20 5.91 -8.11
CA GLY A 89 -1.01 6.13 -7.28
C GLY A 89 0.01 5.01 -7.42
N SER A 90 -0.45 3.75 -7.53
CA SER A 90 0.41 2.60 -7.75
C SER A 90 1.09 2.64 -9.13
N GLU A 91 0.37 2.96 -10.20
CA GLU A 91 0.98 3.08 -11.52
C GLU A 91 1.97 4.25 -11.60
N PHE A 92 1.67 5.37 -10.94
CA PHE A 92 2.62 6.47 -10.79
C PHE A 92 3.92 6.03 -10.09
N MET A 93 3.81 5.23 -9.01
CA MET A 93 4.98 4.65 -8.34
C MET A 93 5.76 3.68 -9.24
N ARG A 94 5.08 2.78 -9.98
CA ARG A 94 5.75 1.85 -10.90
C ARG A 94 6.54 2.59 -11.97
N ALA A 95 5.95 3.64 -12.56
CA ALA A 95 6.61 4.45 -13.57
C ALA A 95 7.86 5.16 -13.03
N ARG A 96 7.85 5.56 -11.74
CA ARG A 96 9.01 6.20 -11.08
C ARG A 96 10.08 5.21 -10.62
N GLN A 97 9.71 3.96 -10.39
CA GLN A 97 10.62 2.94 -9.88
C GLN A 97 11.68 2.50 -10.89
N GLN A 98 11.39 2.54 -12.20
CA GLN A 98 12.37 2.24 -13.25
C GLN A 98 13.57 3.20 -13.25
N VAL A 99 13.43 4.37 -12.63
CA VAL A 99 14.48 5.40 -12.49
C VAL A 99 15.21 5.29 -11.13
N SER A 100 14.77 4.40 -10.24
CA SER A 100 15.13 4.41 -8.81
C SER A 100 16.06 3.27 -8.40
N VAL A 101 17.23 3.18 -9.05
CA VAL A 101 18.33 2.33 -8.56
C VAL A 101 19.23 3.26 -7.73
N GLU A 102 19.27 3.04 -6.41
CA GLU A 102 20.04 3.80 -5.39
C GLU A 102 19.44 5.10 -4.82
N THR A 103 18.10 5.23 -4.71
CA THR A 103 17.53 6.30 -3.90
C THR A 103 17.68 6.04 -2.41
N ALA A 104 18.22 7.02 -1.68
CA ALA A 104 18.22 7.04 -0.23
C ALA A 104 16.78 7.00 0.32
N PHE A 105 16.63 6.52 1.56
CA PHE A 105 15.32 6.35 2.20
C PHE A 105 14.52 7.67 2.33
N GLY A 106 15.21 8.82 2.49
CA GLY A 106 14.55 10.13 2.63
C GLY A 106 13.71 10.53 1.40
N PRO A 107 14.29 10.62 0.20
CA PRO A 107 13.55 10.87 -1.03
C PRO A 107 12.44 9.85 -1.33
N GLU A 108 12.68 8.57 -1.03
CA GLU A 108 11.67 7.51 -1.15
C GLU A 108 10.46 7.80 -0.25
N TRP A 109 10.71 8.18 1.00
CA TRP A 109 9.66 8.54 1.94
C TRP A 109 8.89 9.79 1.51
N LEU A 110 9.57 10.84 1.04
CA LEU A 110 8.93 12.06 0.55
C LEU A 110 8.04 11.80 -0.67
N LEU A 111 8.52 11.00 -1.62
CA LEU A 111 7.77 10.62 -2.81
C LEU A 111 6.54 9.78 -2.44
N THR A 112 6.69 8.81 -1.54
CA THR A 112 5.58 7.99 -1.04
C THR A 112 4.56 8.82 -0.26
N GLY A 113 5.03 9.68 0.64
CA GLY A 113 4.20 10.58 1.44
C GLY A 113 3.43 11.56 0.56
N GLY A 114 4.07 12.10 -0.48
CA GLY A 114 3.42 12.94 -1.48
C GLY A 114 2.32 12.19 -2.25
N THR A 115 2.55 10.92 -2.61
CA THR A 115 1.52 10.09 -3.24
C THR A 115 0.36 9.78 -2.30
N ILE A 116 0.62 9.43 -1.04
CA ILE A 116 -0.43 9.24 -0.02
C ILE A 116 -1.26 10.51 0.15
N PHE A 117 -0.59 11.66 0.26
CA PHE A 117 -1.26 12.95 0.38
C PHE A 117 -2.12 13.26 -0.84
N ALA A 118 -1.60 13.04 -2.05
CA ALA A 118 -2.35 13.24 -3.29
C ALA A 118 -3.59 12.32 -3.39
N ILE A 119 -3.48 11.07 -2.95
CA ILE A 119 -4.61 10.13 -2.91
C ILE A 119 -5.73 10.67 -2.00
N TYR A 120 -5.43 11.01 -0.75
CA TYR A 120 -6.45 11.51 0.19
C TYR A 120 -6.99 12.89 -0.19
N LEU A 121 -6.16 13.75 -0.79
CA LEU A 121 -6.61 15.03 -1.31
C LEU A 121 -7.60 14.83 -2.47
N ALA A 122 -7.29 13.94 -3.41
CA ALA A 122 -8.17 13.62 -4.52
C ALA A 122 -9.48 12.96 -4.03
N ASP A 123 -9.38 12.05 -3.06
CA ASP A 123 -10.55 11.44 -2.41
C ASP A 123 -11.46 12.52 -1.82
N GLY A 124 -10.90 13.41 -0.99
CA GLY A 124 -11.64 14.52 -0.39
C GLY A 124 -12.26 15.49 -1.42
N LEU A 125 -11.54 15.79 -2.51
CA LEU A 125 -12.06 16.63 -3.59
C LEU A 125 -13.24 15.99 -4.30
N VAL A 126 -13.17 14.68 -4.58
CA VAL A 126 -14.29 13.94 -5.19
C VAL A 126 -15.47 13.91 -4.23
N LEU A 127 -15.27 13.56 -2.95
CA LEU A 127 -16.34 13.55 -1.95
C LEU A 127 -17.00 14.92 -1.80
N ALA A 128 -16.21 16.00 -1.80
CA ALA A 128 -16.70 17.37 -1.74
C ALA A 128 -17.50 17.75 -2.99
N LEU A 129 -17.04 17.36 -4.18
CA LEU A 129 -17.73 17.60 -5.45
C LEU A 129 -19.12 16.95 -5.47
N PHE A 130 -19.23 15.73 -4.93
CA PHE A 130 -20.50 15.00 -4.80
C PHE A 130 -21.29 15.34 -3.52
N SER A 131 -20.83 16.32 -2.72
CA SER A 131 -21.47 16.73 -1.46
C SER A 131 -21.73 15.57 -0.50
N VAL A 132 -20.81 14.60 -0.46
CA VAL A 132 -20.89 13.46 0.46
C VAL A 132 -20.62 13.96 1.88
N PRO A 133 -21.48 13.66 2.88
CA PRO A 133 -21.32 14.13 4.26
C PRO A 133 -19.99 13.78 4.93
N GLU A 134 -19.28 12.79 4.38
CA GLU A 134 -18.01 12.28 4.86
C GLU A 134 -16.80 13.14 4.43
N ALA A 135 -17.01 14.18 3.62
CA ALA A 135 -15.96 15.08 3.14
C ALA A 135 -15.43 16.02 4.24
N ASP A 136 -14.75 15.45 5.25
CA ASP A 136 -14.01 16.19 6.26
C ASP A 136 -12.53 16.28 5.86
N PHE A 137 -12.17 17.40 5.24
CA PHE A 137 -10.79 17.67 4.82
C PHE A 137 -9.80 17.66 5.98
N GLY A 138 -10.20 18.13 7.17
CA GLY A 138 -9.31 18.13 8.35
C GLY A 138 -8.95 16.70 8.76
N ARG A 139 -9.96 15.83 8.81
CA ARG A 139 -9.77 14.39 9.05
C ARG A 139 -8.92 13.72 7.99
N LEU A 140 -9.15 13.99 6.70
CA LEU A 140 -8.42 13.38 5.59
C LEU A 140 -6.95 13.82 5.55
N ILE A 141 -6.67 15.11 5.75
CA ILE A 141 -5.29 15.62 5.84
C ILE A 141 -4.55 14.99 7.01
N PHE A 142 -5.20 14.93 8.18
CA PHE A 142 -4.60 14.29 9.35
C PHE A 142 -4.35 12.79 9.11
N LEU A 143 -5.30 12.07 8.51
CA LEU A 143 -5.13 10.66 8.16
C LEU A 143 -3.98 10.46 7.17
N ALA A 144 -3.85 11.33 6.15
CA ALA A 144 -2.75 11.30 5.19
C ALA A 144 -1.40 11.47 5.89
N LEU A 145 -1.30 12.43 6.81
CA LEU A 145 -0.08 12.69 7.57
C LEU A 145 0.30 11.51 8.47
N VAL A 146 -0.65 10.96 9.23
CA VAL A 146 -0.39 9.80 10.09
C VAL A 146 0.01 8.59 9.25
N THR A 147 -0.67 8.34 8.13
CA THR A 147 -0.35 7.25 7.20
C THR A 147 1.05 7.43 6.59
N ALA A 148 1.42 8.64 6.19
CA ALA A 148 2.76 8.96 5.70
C ALA A 148 3.84 8.77 6.79
N LEU A 149 3.55 9.13 8.05
CA LEU A 149 4.46 8.93 9.18
C LEU A 149 4.61 7.45 9.58
N VAL A 150 3.57 6.65 9.35
CA VAL A 150 3.57 5.20 9.62
C VAL A 150 4.29 4.42 8.51
N TYR A 151 4.34 4.94 7.29
CA TYR A 151 5.08 4.34 6.17
C TYR A 151 6.48 3.81 6.53
N PRO A 152 7.40 4.59 7.14
CA PRO A 152 8.73 4.10 7.49
C PRO A 152 8.71 2.87 8.40
N LEU A 153 7.78 2.82 9.35
CA LEU A 153 7.61 1.67 10.23
C LEU A 153 7.16 0.43 9.44
N VAL A 154 6.20 0.60 8.53
CA VAL A 154 5.69 -0.48 7.68
C VAL A 154 6.75 -0.96 6.69
N ALA A 155 7.54 -0.06 6.14
CA ALA A 155 8.67 -0.38 5.29
C ALA A 155 9.71 -1.20 6.07
N LEU A 156 10.11 -0.76 7.26
CA LEU A 156 11.04 -1.49 8.12
C LEU A 156 10.48 -2.87 8.49
N ALA A 157 9.23 -2.94 8.94
CA ALA A 157 8.56 -4.20 9.26
C ALA A 157 8.52 -5.15 8.05
N SER A 158 8.20 -4.66 6.86
CA SER A 158 8.20 -5.47 5.64
C SER A 158 9.59 -5.97 5.25
N ARG A 159 10.66 -5.24 5.62
CA ARG A 159 12.05 -5.65 5.37
C ARG A 159 12.47 -6.74 6.36
N TYR A 160 12.23 -6.52 7.64
CA TYR A 160 12.70 -7.40 8.71
C TYR A 160 11.81 -8.63 8.93
N ALA A 161 10.49 -8.49 8.85
CA ALA A 161 9.55 -9.57 9.12
C ALA A 161 9.28 -10.46 7.88
N LEU A 162 9.30 -9.87 6.68
CA LEU A 162 8.88 -10.56 5.45
C LEU A 162 10.03 -10.77 4.45
N GLY A 163 11.24 -10.27 4.75
CA GLY A 163 12.40 -10.45 3.87
C GLY A 163 12.24 -9.85 2.47
N VAL A 164 11.29 -8.92 2.29
CA VAL A 164 11.07 -8.27 0.98
C VAL A 164 12.24 -7.31 0.75
N CYS A 165 13.28 -7.83 0.10
CA CYS A 165 14.46 -7.08 -0.32
C CYS A 165 14.30 -6.62 -1.78
N ARG A 166 14.83 -5.43 -2.08
CA ARG A 166 15.03 -4.99 -3.47
C ARG A 166 15.91 -6.02 -4.18
N VAL A 167 15.62 -6.33 -5.45
CA VAL A 167 16.53 -7.13 -6.29
C VAL A 167 17.81 -6.33 -6.42
N THR A 168 18.93 -6.87 -5.97
CA THR A 168 20.23 -6.37 -6.42
C THR A 168 20.50 -6.99 -7.80
N PRO A 169 21.11 -6.28 -8.77
CA PRO A 169 21.38 -6.83 -10.10
C PRO A 169 22.15 -8.17 -10.12
N GLY A 170 22.81 -8.53 -9.02
CA GLY A 170 23.45 -9.84 -8.82
C GLY A 170 22.51 -11.02 -8.54
N ASP A 171 21.23 -10.78 -8.18
CA ASP A 171 20.23 -11.83 -7.96
C ASP A 171 19.57 -12.32 -9.27
N LEU A 172 19.91 -11.68 -10.40
CA LEU A 172 19.46 -12.06 -11.74
C LEU A 172 20.49 -12.90 -12.49
N ASP A 173 21.32 -13.69 -11.79
CA ASP A 173 22.08 -14.74 -12.46
C ASP A 173 21.21 -16.00 -12.59
N PRO A 174 20.72 -16.37 -13.79
CA PRO A 174 19.96 -17.60 -14.01
C PRO A 174 20.77 -18.89 -13.75
N ARG A 175 22.05 -18.79 -13.35
CA ARG A 175 22.94 -19.94 -13.10
C ARG A 175 23.22 -20.27 -11.63
N GLY A 176 22.66 -19.55 -10.65
CA GLY A 176 22.66 -20.00 -9.26
C GLY A 176 24.05 -20.33 -8.68
N LEU A 177 25.04 -19.48 -8.93
CA LEU A 177 26.36 -19.56 -8.32
C LEU A 177 26.59 -18.34 -7.44
N ASN A 178 26.03 -18.36 -6.22
CA ASN A 178 26.84 -18.24 -5.01
C ASN A 178 25.97 -18.33 -3.75
N ARG A 179 26.45 -19.20 -2.84
CA ARG A 179 26.03 -19.30 -1.45
C ARG A 179 26.56 -18.13 -0.63
#